data_AF-A0AAU2LFD1-F1
#
_entry.id   AF-A0AAU2LFD1-F1
#
_cell.length_a   1.000
_cell.length_b   1.000
_cell.length_c   1.000
_cell.angle_alpha   90.00
_cell.angle_beta   90.00
_cell.angle_gamma   90.00
#
_symmetry.space_group_name_H-M   'P 1'
#
loop_
_entity.id
_entity.type
_entity.pdbx_description
1 polymer ?
#
loop_
_entity_poly.entity_id
_entity_poly.type
_entity_poly.pdbx_seq_one_letter_code
_entity_poly.pdbx_strand_id
1 'polypeptide(L)'
;MCWFTDRKTAPWLDNVPSVQIARPDDGGSVQISAGAARFVPAWCEDRADCGLCDCGNCGPVIDGTLPCGGHGKWLTAVPFPLDRFVAAICANTTRPHRLRAKGWGDDGKWRWVTRPYFDLEEEQVQATARREQIMDRLAAVQRRQREAREAAEQEHLAAIEALLQRQKALVKPVVEFVYHEAGAYPSVARDGIPEFAMGVPVYLRGKPYAVICPVASRVPALRNRLAPLVLFAATERERSRIAAQAAPDQRVEVLAAEPSPTPAPAVPPQREQDGLTIKQAVNRMFGLDRM
;
A
#
# COMPACT_ATOMS: atom_id res chain seq x y z
N MET A 1 18.10 -50.78 2.92
CA MET A 1 16.73 -50.97 3.45
C MET A 1 15.83 -51.25 2.26
N CYS A 2 15.37 -52.48 2.09
CA CYS A 2 14.48 -52.87 0.99
C CYS A 2 13.04 -52.91 1.49
N TRP A 3 12.13 -52.27 0.77
CA TRP A 3 10.71 -52.26 1.09
C TRP A 3 9.96 -53.01 -0.02
N PHE A 4 9.15 -54.00 0.37
CA PHE A 4 8.25 -54.75 -0.52
C PHE A 4 6.81 -54.40 -0.16
N THR A 5 5.94 -54.30 -1.15
CA THR A 5 4.52 -53.97 -0.98
C THR A 5 3.68 -54.72 -1.99
N ASP A 6 2.54 -55.23 -1.52
CA ASP A 6 1.52 -55.94 -2.28
C ASP A 6 0.46 -55.00 -2.89
N ARG A 7 0.49 -53.71 -2.53
CA ARG A 7 -0.48 -52.70 -3.01
C ARG A 7 -0.05 -52.09 -4.35
N LYS A 8 -1.00 -52.00 -5.30
CA LYS A 8 -0.81 -51.36 -6.62
C LYS A 8 -0.38 -49.89 -6.56
N THR A 9 -0.71 -49.18 -5.48
CA THR A 9 -0.29 -47.80 -5.21
C THR A 9 0.32 -47.73 -3.82
N ALA A 10 1.62 -47.47 -3.75
CA ALA A 10 2.36 -47.39 -2.50
C ALA A 10 2.38 -45.94 -1.98
N PRO A 11 1.70 -45.62 -0.86
CA PRO A 11 1.48 -44.24 -0.40
C PRO A 11 2.75 -43.49 0.06
N TRP A 12 3.88 -44.19 0.22
CA TRP A 12 5.15 -43.56 0.58
C TRP A 12 6.03 -43.17 -0.61
N LEU A 13 5.74 -43.62 -1.85
CA LEU A 13 6.60 -43.35 -3.01
C LEU A 13 6.84 -41.86 -3.25
N ASP A 14 5.87 -41.04 -2.86
CA ASP A 14 5.91 -39.60 -3.00
C ASP A 14 6.44 -38.89 -1.73
N ASN A 15 6.48 -39.60 -0.60
CA ASN A 15 6.81 -39.04 0.73
C ASN A 15 8.21 -39.42 1.24
N VAL A 16 8.87 -40.39 0.59
CA VAL A 16 10.29 -40.73 0.83
C VAL A 16 11.02 -40.94 -0.51
N PRO A 17 12.34 -40.71 -0.57
CA PRO A 17 13.12 -41.01 -1.77
C PRO A 17 12.99 -42.47 -2.21
N SER A 18 12.41 -42.69 -3.38
CA SER A 18 12.17 -44.04 -3.90
C SER A 18 12.04 -44.04 -5.42
N VAL A 19 12.22 -45.22 -6.03
CA VAL A 19 12.02 -45.45 -7.47
C VAL A 19 11.17 -46.70 -7.67
N GLN A 20 10.37 -46.71 -8.73
CA GLN A 20 9.69 -47.90 -9.20
C GLN A 20 10.52 -48.54 -10.30
N ILE A 21 10.68 -49.87 -10.20
CA ILE A 21 11.41 -50.68 -11.16
C ILE A 21 10.40 -51.56 -11.89
N ALA A 22 10.49 -51.64 -13.22
CA ALA A 22 9.67 -52.50 -14.05
C ALA A 22 10.54 -53.34 -14.98
N ARG A 23 10.07 -54.55 -15.30
CA ARG A 23 10.61 -55.36 -16.39
C ARG A 23 9.68 -55.20 -17.59
N PRO A 24 10.18 -54.78 -18.77
CA PRO A 24 9.39 -54.75 -19.99
C PRO A 24 8.84 -56.14 -20.38
N ASP A 25 7.63 -56.18 -20.96
CA ASP A 25 6.97 -57.43 -21.38
C ASP A 25 7.68 -58.12 -22.55
N ASP A 26 8.48 -57.38 -23.32
CA ASP A 26 9.29 -57.87 -24.44
C ASP A 26 10.58 -58.58 -24.00
N GLY A 27 10.79 -58.76 -22.69
CA GLY A 27 12.00 -59.38 -22.13
C GLY A 27 13.21 -58.44 -22.08
N GLY A 28 13.02 -57.14 -22.32
CA GLY A 28 14.07 -56.13 -22.26
C GLY A 28 14.71 -55.93 -20.88
N SER A 29 15.74 -55.08 -20.85
CA SER A 29 16.46 -54.72 -19.61
C SER A 29 15.53 -54.09 -18.58
N VAL A 30 15.77 -54.34 -17.30
CA VAL A 30 15.05 -53.73 -16.19
C VAL A 30 15.15 -52.19 -16.24
N GLN A 31 14.03 -51.51 -16.06
CA GLN A 31 13.91 -50.05 -16.19
C GLN A 31 13.41 -49.38 -14.90
N ILE A 32 13.79 -48.13 -14.70
CA ILE A 32 13.12 -47.20 -13.78
C ILE A 32 11.86 -46.68 -14.48
N SER A 33 10.68 -46.94 -13.91
CA SER A 33 9.38 -46.52 -14.46
C SER A 33 8.75 -45.34 -13.70
N ALA A 34 9.16 -45.08 -12.46
CA ALA A 34 8.69 -43.94 -11.67
C ALA A 34 9.71 -43.54 -10.58
N GLY A 35 9.49 -42.37 -9.95
CA GLY A 35 10.30 -41.86 -8.83
C GLY A 35 11.46 -40.92 -9.24
N ALA A 36 11.83 -40.91 -10.52
CA ALA A 36 12.69 -39.89 -11.11
C ALA A 36 11.86 -38.79 -11.78
N ALA A 37 12.34 -37.55 -11.74
CA ALA A 37 11.64 -36.41 -12.30
C ALA A 37 12.56 -35.50 -13.13
N ARG A 38 11.95 -34.80 -14.08
CA ARG A 38 12.59 -33.73 -14.87
C ARG A 38 11.80 -32.45 -14.73
N PHE A 39 12.51 -31.34 -14.60
CA PHE A 39 11.87 -30.03 -14.62
C PHE A 39 11.77 -29.54 -16.06
N VAL A 40 10.58 -29.08 -16.45
CA VAL A 40 10.37 -28.43 -17.74
C VAL A 40 10.13 -26.96 -17.46
N PRO A 41 11.13 -26.09 -17.69
CA PRO A 41 10.94 -24.65 -17.52
C PRO A 41 9.94 -24.15 -18.56
N ALA A 42 9.10 -23.21 -18.15
CA ALA A 42 8.26 -22.45 -19.05
C ALA A 42 8.28 -20.99 -18.60
N TRP A 43 8.61 -20.09 -19.51
CA TRP A 43 8.78 -18.67 -19.25
C TRP A 43 7.92 -17.88 -20.23
N CYS A 44 7.47 -16.70 -19.83
CA CYS A 44 6.94 -15.73 -20.79
C CYS A 44 8.04 -15.32 -21.78
N GLU A 45 7.62 -14.91 -22.98
CA GLU A 45 8.53 -14.38 -24.01
C GLU A 45 9.28 -13.14 -23.47
N ASP A 46 8.55 -12.21 -22.86
CA ASP A 46 9.13 -11.16 -22.03
C ASP A 46 9.12 -11.59 -20.55
N ARG A 47 10.32 -11.79 -19.98
CA ARG A 47 10.48 -12.16 -18.56
C ARG A 47 10.38 -10.97 -17.62
N ALA A 48 10.61 -9.76 -18.12
CA ALA A 48 10.50 -8.52 -17.34
C ALA A 48 9.05 -8.03 -17.29
N ASP A 49 8.27 -8.31 -18.34
CA ASP A 49 6.87 -7.93 -18.45
C ASP A 49 5.95 -9.14 -18.63
N CYS A 50 5.37 -9.59 -17.52
CA CYS A 50 4.33 -10.59 -17.44
C CYS A 50 2.99 -9.92 -17.09
N GLY A 51 2.56 -8.96 -17.92
CA GLY A 51 1.27 -8.25 -17.80
C GLY A 51 0.09 -8.90 -18.53
N LEU A 52 0.33 -9.84 -19.44
CA LEU A 52 -0.67 -10.40 -20.37
C LEU A 52 -0.71 -11.94 -20.40
N CYS A 53 -0.33 -12.62 -19.32
CA CYS A 53 -0.44 -14.09 -19.30
C CYS A 53 -1.90 -14.51 -19.14
N ASP A 54 -2.45 -15.21 -20.14
CA ASP A 54 -3.73 -15.94 -20.09
C ASP A 54 -3.78 -17.03 -18.98
N CYS A 55 -2.64 -17.28 -18.31
CA CYS A 55 -2.62 -18.09 -17.12
C CYS A 55 -3.26 -17.31 -15.97
N GLY A 56 -4.54 -17.56 -15.69
CA GLY A 56 -5.39 -16.91 -14.68
C GLY A 56 -4.86 -16.87 -13.21
N ASN A 57 -3.61 -17.26 -12.97
CA ASN A 57 -2.86 -17.07 -11.73
C ASN A 57 -2.01 -15.78 -11.70
N CYS A 58 -1.85 -15.07 -12.82
CA CYS A 58 -1.07 -13.81 -12.86
C CYS A 58 -1.89 -12.56 -12.51
N GLY A 59 -3.11 -12.76 -11.99
CA GLY A 59 -4.23 -11.82 -11.97
C GLY A 59 -3.97 -10.40 -11.44
N PRO A 60 -4.95 -9.51 -11.65
CA PRO A 60 -4.81 -8.04 -11.65
C PRO A 60 -4.80 -7.45 -10.24
N VAL A 61 -4.09 -8.07 -9.30
CA VAL A 61 -4.08 -7.64 -7.90
C VAL A 61 -3.34 -6.31 -7.73
N ILE A 62 -2.47 -5.97 -8.68
CA ILE A 62 -1.63 -4.78 -8.63
C ILE A 62 -1.58 -4.14 -10.02
N ASP A 63 -1.85 -2.83 -10.08
CA ASP A 63 -1.67 -2.04 -11.29
C ASP A 63 -0.21 -2.06 -11.75
N GLY A 64 0.00 -2.48 -13.00
CA GLY A 64 1.31 -2.51 -13.64
C GLY A 64 1.79 -3.90 -14.03
N THR A 65 2.90 -3.92 -14.76
CA THR A 65 3.53 -5.14 -15.24
C THR A 65 4.40 -5.74 -14.13
N LEU A 66 4.38 -7.06 -14.00
CA LEU A 66 5.21 -7.80 -13.04
C LEU A 66 6.17 -8.71 -13.79
N PRO A 67 7.38 -8.98 -13.28
CA PRO A 67 8.25 -9.96 -13.90
C PRO A 67 7.62 -11.36 -13.86
N CYS A 68 7.99 -12.20 -14.81
CA CYS A 68 7.54 -13.59 -14.88
C CYS A 68 8.07 -14.37 -13.68
N GLY A 69 7.17 -15.01 -12.91
CA GLY A 69 7.55 -15.91 -11.82
C GLY A 69 7.99 -17.29 -12.29
N GLY A 70 7.77 -17.60 -13.57
CA GLY A 70 7.95 -18.93 -14.17
C GLY A 70 6.66 -19.76 -14.11
N HIS A 71 6.48 -20.60 -15.12
CA HIS A 71 5.33 -21.48 -15.34
C HIS A 71 5.74 -22.94 -15.55
N GLY A 72 7.02 -23.23 -15.29
CA GLY A 72 7.58 -24.56 -15.42
C GLY A 72 6.99 -25.53 -14.41
N LYS A 73 7.08 -26.80 -14.75
CA LYS A 73 6.50 -27.89 -13.97
C LYS A 73 7.43 -29.09 -13.89
N TRP A 74 7.32 -29.82 -12.80
CA TRP A 74 7.90 -31.14 -12.68
C TRP A 74 7.07 -32.14 -13.47
N LEU A 75 7.75 -33.02 -14.20
CA LEU A 75 7.18 -34.16 -14.88
C LEU A 75 7.92 -35.41 -14.45
N THR A 76 7.22 -36.55 -14.42
CA THR A 76 7.86 -37.86 -14.34
C THR A 76 8.86 -38.01 -15.49
N ALA A 77 10.06 -38.49 -15.17
CA ALA A 77 11.05 -38.79 -16.19
C ALA A 77 10.55 -39.93 -17.09
N VAL A 78 10.88 -39.88 -18.38
CA VAL A 78 10.62 -40.99 -19.31
C VAL A 78 11.35 -42.24 -18.80
N PRO A 79 10.74 -43.45 -18.83
CA PRO A 79 11.40 -44.65 -18.36
C PRO A 79 12.79 -44.86 -18.96
N PHE A 80 13.73 -45.31 -18.14
CA PHE A 80 15.13 -45.47 -18.55
C PHE A 80 15.79 -46.68 -17.86
N PRO A 81 16.87 -47.24 -18.43
CA PRO A 81 17.53 -48.42 -17.87
C PRO A 81 18.01 -48.27 -16.42
N LEU A 82 17.87 -49.33 -15.63
CA LEU A 82 18.27 -49.35 -14.21
C LEU A 82 19.79 -49.16 -14.03
N ASP A 83 20.60 -49.73 -14.90
CA ASP A 83 22.06 -49.59 -14.90
C ASP A 83 22.48 -48.11 -15.06
N ARG A 84 21.80 -47.35 -15.93
CA ARG A 84 22.02 -45.91 -16.07
C ARG A 84 21.68 -45.15 -14.78
N PHE A 85 20.61 -45.54 -14.08
CA PHE A 85 20.27 -44.95 -12.79
C PHE A 85 21.36 -45.24 -11.75
N VAL A 86 21.75 -46.51 -11.59
CA VAL A 86 22.78 -46.93 -10.64
C VAL A 86 24.11 -46.23 -10.93
N ALA A 87 24.52 -46.17 -12.19
CA ALA A 87 25.73 -45.44 -12.59
C ALA A 87 25.66 -43.96 -12.20
N ALA A 88 24.50 -43.30 -12.38
CA ALA A 88 24.31 -41.91 -11.99
C ALA A 88 24.34 -41.70 -10.46
N ILE A 89 23.83 -42.66 -9.68
CA ILE A 89 23.96 -42.66 -8.21
C ILE A 89 25.42 -42.83 -7.79
N CYS A 90 26.13 -43.80 -8.35
CA CYS A 90 27.55 -44.04 -8.07
C CYS A 90 28.42 -42.85 -8.46
N ALA A 91 28.09 -42.18 -9.57
CA ALA A 91 28.75 -40.95 -10.01
C ALA A 91 28.27 -39.69 -9.26
N ASN A 92 27.31 -39.83 -8.33
CA ASN A 92 26.74 -38.73 -7.54
C ASN A 92 26.17 -37.59 -8.42
N THR A 93 25.67 -37.90 -9.62
CA THR A 93 25.06 -36.95 -10.56
C THR A 93 23.53 -36.86 -10.40
N THR A 94 22.93 -37.79 -9.67
CA THR A 94 21.51 -37.84 -9.32
C THR A 94 21.34 -37.86 -7.81
N ARG A 95 20.42 -37.06 -7.28
CA ARG A 95 20.16 -36.94 -5.83
C ARG A 95 18.66 -36.90 -5.53
N PRO A 96 18.25 -37.32 -4.33
CA PRO A 96 16.89 -37.11 -3.89
C PRO A 96 16.67 -35.62 -3.63
N HIS A 97 15.57 -35.10 -4.15
CA HIS A 97 15.19 -33.70 -4.05
C HIS A 97 13.71 -33.61 -3.74
N ARG A 98 13.37 -32.74 -2.78
CA ARG A 98 11.99 -32.44 -2.44
C ARG A 98 11.53 -31.28 -3.32
N LEU A 99 10.58 -31.56 -4.20
CA LEU A 99 10.13 -30.60 -5.21
C LEU A 99 9.50 -29.37 -4.55
N ARG A 100 9.85 -28.17 -5.04
CA ARG A 100 9.45 -26.86 -4.51
C ARG A 100 8.65 -26.03 -5.50
N ALA A 101 8.95 -26.12 -6.79
CA ALA A 101 8.28 -25.31 -7.80
C ALA A 101 6.82 -25.74 -7.95
N LYS A 102 5.91 -24.78 -7.76
CA LYS A 102 4.46 -24.98 -7.80
C LYS A 102 4.01 -25.35 -9.21
N GLY A 103 3.55 -26.60 -9.40
CA GLY A 103 3.05 -27.07 -10.69
C GLY A 103 2.22 -28.34 -10.56
N TRP A 104 0.89 -28.18 -10.61
CA TRP A 104 -0.11 -29.26 -10.78
C TRP A 104 0.15 -30.56 -10.01
N GLY A 105 0.34 -30.46 -8.69
CA GLY A 105 0.10 -31.56 -7.75
C GLY A 105 1.30 -32.42 -7.34
N ASP A 106 2.52 -32.08 -7.76
CA ASP A 106 3.75 -32.78 -7.34
C ASP A 106 4.60 -32.02 -6.29
N ASP A 107 4.13 -30.86 -5.84
CA ASP A 107 4.79 -30.04 -4.83
C ASP A 107 5.01 -30.82 -3.52
N GLY A 108 6.20 -30.68 -2.94
CA GLY A 108 6.55 -31.30 -1.66
C GLY A 108 6.88 -32.79 -1.73
N LYS A 109 6.75 -33.43 -2.90
CA LYS A 109 7.11 -34.84 -3.11
C LYS A 109 8.61 -35.03 -3.24
N TRP A 110 9.09 -36.21 -2.85
CA TRP A 110 10.47 -36.62 -3.07
C TRP A 110 10.66 -37.27 -4.44
N ARG A 111 11.62 -36.78 -5.21
CA ARG A 111 12.01 -37.35 -6.51
C ARG A 111 13.52 -37.42 -6.66
N TRP A 112 13.99 -38.36 -7.46
CA TRP A 112 15.38 -38.40 -7.90
C TRP A 112 15.55 -37.47 -9.11
N VAL A 113 16.47 -36.52 -9.00
CA VAL A 113 16.71 -35.50 -10.04
C VAL A 113 18.20 -35.34 -10.28
N THR A 114 18.56 -34.91 -11.48
CA THR A 114 19.92 -34.51 -11.81
C THR A 114 20.15 -33.04 -11.51
N ARG A 115 21.42 -32.64 -11.40
CA ARG A 115 21.80 -31.25 -11.12
C ARG A 115 21.18 -30.22 -12.10
N PRO A 116 21.16 -30.45 -13.43
CA PRO A 116 20.54 -29.50 -14.36
C PRO A 116 19.07 -29.21 -14.06
N TYR A 117 18.27 -30.22 -13.69
CA TYR A 117 16.86 -30.00 -13.36
C TYR A 117 16.67 -29.29 -12.03
N PHE A 118 17.56 -29.53 -11.06
CA PHE A 118 17.59 -28.76 -9.82
C PHE A 118 17.87 -27.28 -10.11
N ASP A 119 18.86 -26.96 -10.95
CA ASP A 119 19.22 -25.57 -11.26
C ASP A 119 18.09 -24.83 -11.99
N LEU A 120 17.38 -25.50 -12.90
CA LEU A 120 16.21 -24.92 -13.57
C LEU A 120 15.04 -24.67 -12.60
N GLU A 121 14.81 -25.56 -11.64
CA GLU A 121 13.81 -25.33 -10.60
C GLU A 121 14.21 -24.17 -9.68
N GLU A 122 15.47 -24.12 -9.27
CA GLU A 122 16.01 -23.04 -8.43
C GLU A 122 15.80 -21.68 -9.11
N GLU A 123 16.04 -21.58 -10.42
CA GLU A 123 15.78 -20.35 -11.17
C GLU A 123 14.31 -19.91 -11.08
N GLN A 124 13.36 -20.85 -11.22
CA GLN A 124 11.93 -20.56 -11.09
C GLN A 124 11.52 -20.19 -9.67
N VAL A 125 12.03 -20.91 -8.66
CA VAL A 125 11.77 -20.59 -7.25
C VAL A 125 12.24 -19.17 -6.93
N GLN A 126 13.45 -18.80 -7.39
CA GLN A 126 13.98 -17.45 -7.20
C GLN A 126 13.19 -16.40 -7.97
N ALA A 127 12.72 -16.70 -9.19
CA ALA A 127 11.87 -15.79 -9.97
C ALA A 127 10.51 -15.56 -9.30
N THR A 128 9.89 -16.62 -8.79
CA THR A 128 8.63 -16.54 -8.03
C THR A 128 8.81 -15.69 -6.76
N ALA A 129 9.87 -15.95 -5.98
CA ALA A 129 10.16 -15.19 -4.77
C ALA A 129 10.40 -13.70 -5.05
N ARG A 130 11.14 -13.36 -6.12
CA ARG A 130 11.34 -11.96 -6.54
C ARG A 130 10.02 -11.31 -6.94
N ARG A 131 9.16 -12.02 -7.67
CA ARG A 131 7.83 -11.51 -8.06
C ARG A 131 6.99 -11.22 -6.83
N GLU A 132 6.92 -12.15 -5.87
CA GLU A 132 6.18 -11.97 -4.61
C GLU A 132 6.69 -10.74 -3.82
N GLN A 133 8.01 -10.57 -3.70
CA GLN A 133 8.60 -9.39 -3.05
C GLN A 133 8.22 -8.07 -3.73
N ILE A 134 8.20 -8.04 -5.06
CA ILE A 134 7.77 -6.85 -5.83
C ILE A 134 6.28 -6.58 -5.58
N MET A 135 5.45 -7.62 -5.58
CA MET A 135 4.02 -7.49 -5.30
C MET A 135 3.78 -6.91 -3.90
N ASP A 136 4.43 -7.44 -2.88
CA ASP A 136 4.29 -6.95 -1.50
C ASP A 136 4.72 -5.48 -1.38
N ARG A 137 5.81 -5.10 -2.06
CA ARG A 137 6.29 -3.72 -2.08
C ARG A 137 5.28 -2.77 -2.75
N LEU A 138 4.75 -3.14 -3.91
CA LEU A 138 3.77 -2.33 -4.64
C LEU A 138 2.46 -2.20 -3.84
N ALA A 139 1.98 -3.30 -3.25
CA ALA A 139 0.80 -3.29 -2.39
C ALA A 139 0.99 -2.37 -1.16
N ALA A 140 2.18 -2.37 -0.54
CA ALA A 140 2.50 -1.47 0.56
C ALA A 140 2.51 0.01 0.13
N VAL A 141 3.06 0.32 -1.04
CA VAL A 141 3.05 1.70 -1.59
C VAL A 141 1.63 2.17 -1.85
N GLN A 142 0.81 1.36 -2.53
CA GLN A 142 -0.58 1.71 -2.82
C GLN A 142 -1.41 1.93 -1.55
N ARG A 143 -1.19 1.10 -0.52
CA ARG A 143 -1.84 1.27 0.78
C ARG A 143 -1.50 2.61 1.42
N ARG A 144 -0.21 2.95 1.50
CA ARG A 144 0.25 4.24 2.04
C ARG A 144 -0.32 5.42 1.27
N GLN A 145 -0.42 5.31 -0.06
CA GLN A 145 -1.01 6.36 -0.89
C GLN A 145 -2.50 6.53 -0.62
N ARG A 146 -3.26 5.44 -0.44
CA ARG A 146 -4.68 5.51 -0.07
C ARG A 146 -4.86 6.16 1.30
N GLU A 147 -4.14 5.68 2.30
CA GLU A 147 -4.17 6.22 3.68
C GLU A 147 -3.82 7.72 3.69
N ALA A 148 -2.78 8.13 2.94
CA ALA A 148 -2.39 9.54 2.85
C ALA A 148 -3.46 10.41 2.15
N ARG A 149 -4.13 9.88 1.12
CA ARG A 149 -5.22 10.60 0.44
C ARG A 149 -6.44 10.76 1.36
N GLU A 150 -6.83 9.69 2.04
CA GLU A 150 -7.94 9.71 3.01
C GLU A 150 -7.65 10.70 4.16
N ALA A 151 -6.42 10.68 4.71
CA ALA A 151 -6.02 11.63 5.74
C ALA A 151 -6.03 13.09 5.24
N ALA A 152 -5.53 13.34 4.02
CA ALA A 152 -5.54 14.67 3.42
C ALA A 152 -6.97 15.17 3.14
N GLU A 153 -7.88 14.28 2.71
CA GLU A 153 -9.29 14.60 2.50
C GLU A 153 -9.99 14.93 3.83
N GLN A 154 -9.76 14.14 4.87
CA GLN A 154 -10.29 14.42 6.21
C GLN A 154 -9.78 15.75 6.76
N GLU A 155 -8.48 16.05 6.60
CA GLU A 155 -7.90 17.33 7.00
C GLU A 155 -8.50 18.49 6.20
N HIS A 156 -8.73 18.31 4.90
CA HIS A 156 -9.36 19.31 4.04
C HIS A 156 -10.79 19.63 4.48
N LEU A 157 -11.60 18.60 4.75
CA LEU A 157 -12.98 18.75 5.22
C LEU A 157 -13.03 19.42 6.59
N ALA A 158 -12.17 19.01 7.53
CA ALA A 158 -12.06 19.64 8.84
C ALA A 158 -11.65 21.12 8.75
N ALA A 159 -10.76 21.47 7.81
CA ALA A 159 -10.36 22.85 7.56
C ALA A 159 -11.53 23.71 7.01
N ILE A 160 -12.35 23.14 6.12
CA ILE A 160 -13.57 23.79 5.61
C ILE A 160 -14.55 24.02 6.75
N GLU A 161 -14.86 22.99 7.55
CA GLU A 161 -15.77 23.10 8.68
C GLU A 161 -15.30 24.15 9.68
N ALA A 162 -14.01 24.13 10.04
CA ALA A 162 -13.44 25.12 10.93
C ALA A 162 -13.54 26.55 10.37
N LEU A 163 -13.38 26.74 9.06
CA LEU A 163 -13.58 28.03 8.41
C LEU A 163 -15.04 28.50 8.52
N LEU A 164 -16.01 27.63 8.21
CA LEU A 164 -17.44 27.94 8.29
C LEU A 164 -17.86 28.29 9.73
N GLN A 165 -17.36 27.56 10.73
CA GLN A 165 -17.62 27.86 12.13
C GLN A 165 -17.07 29.24 12.53
N ARG A 166 -15.84 29.57 12.12
CA ARG A 166 -15.26 30.92 12.39
C ARG A 166 -16.06 32.02 11.71
N GLN A 167 -16.45 31.81 10.44
CA GLN A 167 -17.28 32.78 9.70
C GLN A 167 -18.61 33.03 10.41
N LYS A 168 -19.31 31.96 10.82
CA LYS A 168 -20.57 32.05 11.55
C LYS A 168 -20.42 32.75 12.90
N ALA A 169 -19.37 32.41 13.66
CA ALA A 169 -19.12 32.97 14.99
C ALA A 169 -18.83 34.47 14.95
N LEU A 170 -18.22 34.96 13.87
CA LEU A 170 -17.91 36.38 13.69
C LEU A 170 -19.07 37.24 13.16
N VAL A 171 -20.15 36.65 12.65
CA VAL A 171 -21.26 37.44 12.08
C VAL A 171 -21.79 38.48 13.08
N LYS A 172 -22.11 38.06 14.31
CA LYS A 172 -22.67 38.96 15.33
C LYS A 172 -21.66 40.05 15.75
N PRO A 173 -20.42 39.73 16.17
CA PRO A 173 -19.41 40.74 16.49
C PRO A 173 -19.17 41.75 15.35
N VAL A 174 -19.13 41.28 14.10
CA VAL A 174 -18.92 42.14 12.94
C VAL A 174 -20.12 43.06 12.69
N VAL A 175 -21.35 42.57 12.83
CA VAL A 175 -22.56 43.39 12.70
C VAL A 175 -22.58 44.50 13.75
N GLU A 176 -22.26 44.18 15.01
CA GLU A 176 -22.20 45.15 16.10
C GLU A 176 -21.10 46.19 15.86
N PHE A 177 -19.90 45.74 15.48
CA PHE A 177 -18.77 46.61 15.16
C PHE A 177 -19.12 47.61 14.03
N VAL A 178 -19.64 47.12 12.91
CA VAL A 178 -19.99 47.96 11.75
C VAL A 178 -21.15 48.90 12.08
N TYR A 179 -22.12 48.46 12.90
CA TYR A 179 -23.19 49.34 13.36
C TYR A 179 -22.65 50.51 14.18
N HIS A 180 -21.74 50.25 15.13
CA HIS A 180 -21.12 51.30 15.93
C HIS A 180 -20.25 52.24 15.12
N GLU A 181 -19.52 51.72 14.13
CA GLU A 181 -18.61 52.52 13.30
C GLU A 181 -19.35 53.36 12.23
N ALA A 182 -20.35 52.76 11.56
CA ALA A 182 -21.03 53.37 10.43
C ALA A 182 -22.42 53.96 10.76
N GLY A 183 -22.94 53.71 11.97
CA GLY A 183 -24.26 54.19 12.43
C GLY A 183 -25.44 53.53 11.71
N ALA A 184 -25.24 52.43 10.99
CA ALA A 184 -26.28 51.74 10.23
C ALA A 184 -26.06 50.22 10.25
N TYR A 185 -27.15 49.46 10.31
CA TYR A 185 -27.08 48.00 10.33
C TYR A 185 -26.60 47.47 8.97
N PRO A 186 -25.53 46.65 8.94
CA PRO A 186 -25.10 45.99 7.71
C PRO A 186 -25.97 44.76 7.41
N SER A 187 -25.97 44.33 6.14
CA SER A 187 -26.43 43.00 5.75
C SER A 187 -25.23 42.08 5.51
N VAL A 188 -25.31 40.84 5.98
CA VAL A 188 -24.25 39.83 5.84
C VAL A 188 -24.73 38.74 4.90
N ALA A 189 -23.88 38.32 3.96
CA ALA A 189 -24.20 37.18 3.11
C ALA A 189 -24.33 35.89 3.95
N ARG A 190 -25.04 34.90 3.42
CA ARG A 190 -25.23 33.61 4.13
C ARG A 190 -23.94 32.80 4.18
N ASP A 191 -23.22 32.76 3.06
CA ASP A 191 -22.08 31.89 2.85
C ASP A 191 -20.88 32.65 2.29
N GLY A 192 -19.71 32.03 2.41
CA GLY A 192 -18.47 32.52 1.81
C GLY A 192 -18.53 32.44 0.28
N ILE A 193 -18.12 33.51 -0.40
CA ILE A 193 -18.28 33.64 -1.86
C ILE A 193 -16.90 33.72 -2.54
N PRO A 194 -16.65 32.99 -3.66
CA PRO A 194 -15.34 32.99 -4.33
C PRO A 194 -14.77 34.37 -4.65
N GLU A 195 -15.62 35.31 -5.06
CA GLU A 195 -15.27 36.71 -5.38
C GLU A 195 -14.69 37.50 -4.20
N PHE A 196 -14.92 37.00 -2.98
CA PHE A 196 -14.42 37.55 -1.74
C PHE A 196 -13.47 36.58 -1.03
N ALA A 197 -12.69 35.81 -1.82
CA ALA A 197 -11.71 34.84 -1.33
C ALA A 197 -12.33 33.76 -0.42
N MET A 198 -13.56 33.32 -0.72
CA MET A 198 -14.36 32.42 0.13
C MET A 198 -14.71 32.99 1.52
N GLY A 199 -14.46 34.27 1.76
CA GLY A 199 -14.95 34.97 2.94
C GLY A 199 -16.40 35.39 2.78
N VAL A 200 -17.06 35.71 3.90
CA VAL A 200 -18.46 36.15 3.90
C VAL A 200 -18.50 37.68 3.75
N PRO A 201 -19.00 38.22 2.62
CA PRO A 201 -19.08 39.67 2.45
C PRO A 201 -20.16 40.30 3.33
N VAL A 202 -19.83 41.49 3.82
CA VAL A 202 -20.68 42.37 4.62
C VAL A 202 -20.97 43.61 3.78
N TYR A 203 -22.25 43.94 3.65
CA TYR A 203 -22.73 45.04 2.83
C TYR A 203 -23.31 46.15 3.70
N LEU A 204 -22.95 47.38 3.40
CA LEU A 204 -23.51 48.57 4.00
C LEU A 204 -24.26 49.35 2.91
N ARG A 205 -25.57 49.57 3.11
CA ARG A 205 -26.43 50.24 2.11
C ARG A 205 -26.30 49.65 0.69
N GLY A 206 -26.17 48.31 0.61
CA GLY A 206 -26.06 47.57 -0.65
C GLY A 206 -24.66 47.54 -1.29
N LYS A 207 -23.63 48.14 -0.68
CA LYS A 207 -22.25 48.12 -1.20
C LYS A 207 -21.34 47.25 -0.32
N PRO A 208 -20.41 46.47 -0.89
CA PRO A 208 -19.43 45.73 -0.10
C PRO A 208 -18.62 46.68 0.79
N TYR A 209 -18.56 46.37 2.07
CA TYR A 209 -17.85 47.16 3.08
C TYR A 209 -16.72 46.34 3.71
N ALA A 210 -17.01 45.08 4.05
CA ALA A 210 -16.04 44.20 4.71
C ALA A 210 -16.20 42.74 4.28
N VAL A 211 -15.23 41.90 4.67
CA VAL A 211 -15.24 40.46 4.43
C VAL A 211 -14.83 39.72 5.70
N ILE A 212 -15.65 38.76 6.13
CA ILE A 212 -15.40 37.92 7.31
C ILE A 212 -14.59 36.69 6.91
N CYS A 213 -13.45 36.47 7.58
CA CYS A 213 -12.54 35.35 7.43
C CYS A 213 -12.30 34.95 5.95
N PRO A 214 -11.73 35.83 5.11
CA PRO A 214 -11.29 35.44 3.78
C PRO A 214 -10.16 34.41 3.86
N VAL A 215 -10.12 33.47 2.91
CA VAL A 215 -9.04 32.49 2.81
C VAL A 215 -7.78 33.18 2.33
N ALA A 216 -6.77 33.28 3.20
CA ALA A 216 -5.52 34.01 2.94
C ALA A 216 -4.86 33.65 1.61
N SER A 217 -4.81 32.36 1.24
CA SER A 217 -4.19 31.92 -0.03
C SER A 217 -4.93 32.38 -1.29
N ARG A 218 -6.19 32.81 -1.18
CA ARG A 218 -6.99 33.35 -2.29
C ARG A 218 -6.98 34.87 -2.38
N VAL A 219 -6.53 35.57 -1.33
CA VAL A 219 -6.45 37.04 -1.28
C VAL A 219 -5.58 37.64 -2.39
N PRO A 220 -4.39 37.10 -2.75
CA PRO A 220 -3.52 37.72 -3.76
C PRO A 220 -4.18 37.87 -5.12
N ALA A 221 -4.96 36.87 -5.55
CA ALA A 221 -5.66 36.88 -6.82
C ALA A 221 -6.80 37.93 -6.88
N LEU A 222 -7.30 38.34 -5.72
CA LEU A 222 -8.43 39.28 -5.58
C LEU A 222 -8.00 40.60 -4.93
N ARG A 223 -6.69 40.84 -4.81
CA ARG A 223 -6.12 41.92 -4.01
C ARG A 223 -6.72 43.29 -4.33
N ASN A 224 -6.80 43.67 -5.61
CA ASN A 224 -7.33 44.97 -6.02
C ASN A 224 -8.80 45.16 -5.64
N ARG A 225 -9.58 44.08 -5.69
CA ARG A 225 -11.01 44.10 -5.33
C ARG A 225 -11.21 44.16 -3.82
N LEU A 226 -10.36 43.47 -3.07
CA LEU A 226 -10.43 43.39 -1.61
C LEU A 226 -9.81 44.60 -0.92
N ALA A 227 -8.81 45.25 -1.54
CA ALA A 227 -8.07 46.38 -0.98
C ALA A 227 -8.93 47.48 -0.31
N PRO A 228 -10.07 47.93 -0.88
CA PRO A 228 -10.90 48.95 -0.25
C PRO A 228 -11.77 48.43 0.90
N LEU A 229 -11.76 47.12 1.19
CA LEU A 229 -12.62 46.48 2.18
C LEU A 229 -11.86 46.16 3.47
N VAL A 230 -12.57 46.22 4.60
CA VAL A 230 -12.06 45.74 5.89
C VAL A 230 -12.10 44.21 5.91
N LEU A 231 -11.00 43.56 6.29
CA LEU A 231 -10.96 42.11 6.44
C LEU A 231 -11.04 41.75 7.92
N PHE A 232 -12.05 40.98 8.32
CA PHE A 232 -12.17 40.50 9.70
C PHE A 232 -11.55 39.10 9.84
N ALA A 233 -10.77 38.92 10.89
CA ALA A 233 -10.17 37.65 11.27
C ALA A 233 -10.66 37.25 12.67
N ALA A 234 -10.75 35.94 12.93
CA ALA A 234 -11.17 35.45 14.25
C ALA A 234 -10.01 35.39 15.24
N THR A 235 -8.77 35.38 14.74
CA THR A 235 -7.56 35.24 15.56
C THR A 235 -6.42 36.09 15.01
N GLU A 236 -5.47 36.44 15.87
CA GLU A 236 -4.26 37.19 15.46
C GLU A 236 -3.40 36.42 14.44
N ARG A 237 -3.36 35.09 14.58
CA ARG A 237 -2.69 34.21 13.62
C ARG A 237 -3.33 34.29 12.24
N GLU A 238 -4.66 34.34 12.19
CA GLU A 238 -5.40 34.50 10.94
C GLU A 238 -5.20 35.89 10.33
N ARG A 239 -5.25 36.95 11.15
CA ARG A 239 -4.90 38.32 10.73
C ARG A 239 -3.51 38.36 10.09
N SER A 240 -2.51 37.78 10.74
CA SER A 240 -1.13 37.76 10.22
C SER A 240 -1.04 37.08 8.85
N ARG A 241 -1.73 35.94 8.66
CA ARG A 241 -1.75 35.24 7.36
C ARG A 241 -2.45 36.03 6.26
N ILE A 242 -3.58 36.68 6.59
CA ILE A 242 -4.34 37.50 5.64
C ILE A 242 -3.53 38.74 5.27
N ALA A 243 -3.00 39.46 6.26
CA ALA A 243 -2.20 40.66 6.07
C ALA A 243 -0.96 40.42 5.20
N ALA A 244 -0.30 39.27 5.36
CA ALA A 244 0.85 38.88 4.53
C ALA A 244 0.51 38.74 3.02
N GLN A 245 -0.76 38.56 2.67
CA GLN A 245 -1.24 38.35 1.29
C GLN A 245 -2.05 39.55 0.75
N ALA A 246 -2.56 40.38 1.65
CA ALA A 246 -3.36 41.57 1.42
C ALA A 246 -2.60 42.69 0.70
N ALA A 247 -3.30 43.76 0.33
CA ALA A 247 -2.65 44.97 -0.16
C ALA A 247 -1.84 45.66 0.97
N PRO A 248 -0.77 46.41 0.65
CA PRO A 248 -0.10 47.27 1.63
C PRO A 248 -1.12 48.18 2.32
N ASP A 249 -0.99 48.32 3.64
CA ASP A 249 -1.86 49.13 4.51
C ASP A 249 -3.34 48.73 4.52
N GLN A 250 -3.69 47.56 3.97
CA GLN A 250 -5.06 47.06 4.05
C GLN A 250 -5.47 46.77 5.49
N ARG A 251 -6.63 47.29 5.88
CA ARG A 251 -7.17 47.13 7.23
C ARG A 251 -7.62 45.69 7.48
N VAL A 252 -6.96 45.03 8.44
CA VAL A 252 -7.32 43.68 8.92
C VAL A 252 -7.57 43.74 10.42
N GLU A 253 -8.82 43.50 10.82
CA GLU A 253 -9.30 43.60 12.21
C GLU A 253 -9.52 42.22 12.82
N VAL A 254 -9.19 42.07 14.11
CA VAL A 254 -9.46 40.85 14.87
C VAL A 254 -10.60 41.13 15.83
N LEU A 255 -11.68 40.35 15.71
CA LEU A 255 -12.78 40.39 16.68
C LEU A 255 -12.81 39.05 17.41
N ALA A 256 -12.88 39.10 18.74
CA ALA A 256 -13.09 37.89 19.53
C ALA A 256 -14.54 37.46 19.38
N ALA A 257 -14.76 36.29 18.77
CA ALA A 257 -16.04 35.62 18.91
C ALA A 257 -16.06 34.92 20.29
N GLU A 258 -17.14 35.09 21.05
CA GLU A 258 -17.39 34.24 22.22
C GLU A 258 -17.40 32.78 21.74
N PRO A 259 -16.58 31.89 22.33
CA PRO A 259 -16.53 30.51 21.89
C PRO A 259 -17.87 29.85 22.16
N SER A 260 -18.63 29.55 21.10
CA SER A 260 -19.68 28.54 21.19
C SER A 260 -19.00 27.24 21.64
N PRO A 261 -19.47 26.57 22.72
CA PRO A 261 -18.80 25.40 23.28
C PRO A 261 -18.84 24.27 22.24
N THR A 262 -17.75 24.13 21.52
CA THR A 262 -17.47 23.01 20.63
C THR A 262 -16.34 22.23 21.30
N PRO A 263 -16.39 20.87 21.34
CA PRO A 263 -15.38 20.09 22.03
C PRO A 263 -14.01 20.46 21.47
N ALA A 264 -13.03 20.62 22.36
CA ALA A 264 -11.66 20.90 21.96
C ALA A 264 -11.23 19.93 20.85
N PRO A 265 -10.45 20.38 19.84
CA PRO A 265 -9.78 19.43 18.97
C PRO A 265 -9.00 18.48 19.88
N ALA A 266 -9.23 17.17 19.72
CA ALA A 266 -8.47 16.16 20.42
C ALA A 266 -7.00 16.44 20.11
N VAL A 267 -6.31 16.99 21.09
CA VAL A 267 -4.86 16.98 21.14
C VAL A 267 -4.52 15.50 20.95
N PRO A 268 -3.83 15.09 19.87
CA PRO A 268 -3.33 13.73 19.82
C PRO A 268 -2.53 13.56 21.10
N PRO A 269 -2.81 12.53 21.93
CA PRO A 269 -2.07 12.34 23.17
C PRO A 269 -0.61 12.45 22.80
N GLN A 270 0.10 13.38 23.45
CA GLN A 270 1.54 13.35 23.47
C GLN A 270 1.86 11.89 23.77
N ARG A 271 2.45 11.19 22.80
CA ARG A 271 3.10 9.92 23.08
C ARG A 271 4.06 10.25 24.21
N GLU A 272 3.70 9.84 25.42
CA GLU A 272 4.70 9.57 26.44
C GLU A 272 5.75 8.77 25.72
N GLN A 273 6.92 9.37 25.55
CA GLN A 273 8.11 8.65 25.18
C GLN A 273 8.41 7.76 26.38
N ASP A 274 7.70 6.63 26.44
CA ASP A 274 8.09 5.49 27.25
C ASP A 274 9.43 5.03 26.68
N GLY A 275 10.49 5.61 27.25
CA GLY A 275 11.84 5.16 27.03
C GLY A 275 11.87 3.67 27.34
N LEU A 276 12.19 2.87 26.31
CA LEU A 276 12.48 1.45 26.44
C LEU A 276 13.46 1.28 27.61
N THR A 277 12.97 0.73 28.71
CA THR A 277 13.85 0.42 29.84
C THR A 277 14.86 -0.64 29.37
N ILE A 278 16.08 -0.60 29.91
CA ILE A 278 17.18 -1.51 29.52
C ILE A 278 16.72 -2.98 29.55
N LYS A 279 15.85 -3.33 30.50
CA LYS A 279 15.28 -4.67 30.65
C LYS A 279 14.38 -5.08 29.47
N GLN A 280 13.58 -4.17 28.93
CA GLN A 280 12.72 -4.41 27.77
C GLN A 280 13.53 -4.48 26.46
N ALA A 281 14.61 -3.71 26.34
CA ALA A 281 15.51 -3.82 25.19
C ALA A 281 16.23 -5.18 25.14
N VAL A 282 16.67 -5.68 26.30
CA VAL A 282 17.31 -7.00 26.43
C VAL A 282 16.33 -8.13 26.11
N ASN A 283 15.10 -8.10 26.62
CA ASN A 283 14.09 -9.13 26.32
C ASN A 283 13.73 -9.21 24.84
N ARG A 284 13.67 -8.06 24.15
CA ARG A 284 13.44 -8.00 22.69
C ARG A 284 14.59 -8.58 21.88
N MET A 285 15.81 -8.35 22.32
CA MET A 285 17.02 -8.81 21.62
C MET A 285 17.19 -10.34 21.70
N PHE A 286 16.67 -10.97 22.75
CA PHE A 286 16.69 -12.42 22.95
C PHE A 286 15.38 -13.13 22.59
N GLY A 287 14.38 -12.42 22.05
CA GLY A 287 13.14 -13.02 21.55
C GLY A 287 12.24 -13.63 22.64
N LEU A 288 12.39 -13.20 23.90
CA LEU A 288 11.70 -13.77 25.05
C LEU A 288 10.28 -13.22 25.26
N ASP A 289 9.88 -12.19 24.50
CA ASP A 289 8.54 -11.57 24.59
C ASP A 289 7.44 -12.34 23.80
N ARG A 290 7.64 -13.64 23.50
CA ARG A 290 6.68 -14.50 22.78
C ARG A 290 6.40 -15.84 23.48
N MET A 291 6.29 -15.82 24.80
CA MET A 291 5.63 -16.86 25.60
C MET A 291 4.54 -16.22 26.45
#